data_AF-A0A1B6JWG6-F1
#
_entry.id   AF-A0A1B6JWG6-F1
#
_cell.length_a   1.000
_cell.length_b   1.000
_cell.length_c   1.000
_cell.angle_alpha   90.00
_cell.angle_beta   90.00
_cell.angle_gamma   90.00
#
_symmetry.space_group_name_H-M   'P 1'
#
loop_
_entity.id
_entity.type
_entity.pdbx_description
1 polymer ?
#
loop_
_entity_poly.entity_id
_entity_poly.type
_entity_poly.pdbx_seq_one_letter_code
_entity_poly.pdbx_strand_id
1 'polypeptide(L)'
;DSKDHQNLHRELLFNQKIGKNVLNQKSELQRAMEKHKESQIKKELELQKQENRTPFEKVIEERARRLESQEKGSIEEEPSSKPEFLQVHAKLRARMDSK
;
A
#
# COMPACT_ATOMS: atom_id res chain seq x y z
N ASP A 1 -48.61 7.31 -16.52
CA ASP A 1 -47.32 7.87 -16.09
C ASP A 1 -46.28 6.74 -16.11
N SER A 2 -45.12 6.91 -16.75
CA SER A 2 -44.16 5.81 -16.97
C SER A 2 -43.44 5.40 -15.68
N LYS A 3 -43.09 4.12 -15.55
CA LYS A 3 -42.28 3.61 -14.42
C LYS A 3 -40.94 4.34 -14.31
N ASP A 4 -40.38 4.73 -15.45
CA ASP A 4 -39.15 5.50 -15.54
C ASP A 4 -39.31 6.92 -15.01
N HIS A 5 -40.46 7.55 -15.26
CA HIS A 5 -40.78 8.88 -14.72
C HIS A 5 -40.83 8.85 -13.19
N GLN A 6 -41.49 7.84 -12.61
CA GLN A 6 -41.57 7.70 -11.16
C GLN A 6 -40.22 7.39 -10.49
N ASN A 7 -39.38 6.59 -11.16
CA ASN A 7 -38.03 6.29 -10.69
C ASN A 7 -37.15 7.55 -10.69
N LEU A 8 -37.16 8.30 -11.79
CA LEU A 8 -36.43 9.56 -11.90
C LEU A 8 -36.87 10.58 -10.84
N HIS A 9 -38.20 10.69 -10.61
CA HIS A 9 -38.72 11.58 -9.57
C HIS A 9 -38.22 11.21 -8.16
N ARG A 10 -38.23 9.91 -7.81
CA ARG A 10 -37.67 9.43 -6.53
C ARG A 10 -36.18 9.75 -6.40
N GLU A 11 -35.41 9.53 -7.46
CA GLU A 11 -33.97 9.79 -7.46
C GLU A 11 -33.66 11.28 -7.32
N LEU A 12 -34.40 12.15 -8.01
CA LEU A 12 -34.24 13.61 -7.89
C LEU A 12 -34.56 14.12 -6.49
N LEU A 13 -35.64 13.63 -5.87
CA LEU A 13 -35.97 13.96 -4.47
C LEU A 13 -34.90 13.46 -3.49
N PHE A 14 -34.37 12.26 -3.71
CA PHE A 14 -33.28 11.72 -2.91
C PHE A 14 -32.02 12.59 -3.04
N ASN A 15 -31.61 12.93 -4.26
CA ASN A 15 -30.46 13.78 -4.54
C ASN A 15 -30.62 15.17 -3.91
N GLN A 16 -31.83 15.75 -3.94
CA GLN A 16 -32.13 17.01 -3.25
C GLN A 16 -31.99 16.88 -1.73
N LYS A 17 -32.50 15.79 -1.14
CA LYS A 17 -32.42 15.52 0.31
C LYS A 17 -30.98 15.37 0.81
N ILE A 18 -30.10 14.77 0.01
CA ILE A 18 -28.68 14.58 0.36
C ILE A 18 -27.78 15.75 -0.09
N GLY A 19 -28.33 16.75 -0.79
CA GLY A 19 -27.57 17.88 -1.32
C GLY A 19 -26.65 17.54 -2.51
N LYS A 20 -26.93 16.46 -3.25
CA LYS A 20 -26.13 16.02 -4.40
C LYS A 20 -26.54 16.78 -5.67
N ASN A 21 -25.74 17.77 -6.08
CA ASN A 21 -25.98 18.54 -7.31
C ASN A 21 -25.58 17.75 -8.57
N VAL A 22 -26.55 17.23 -9.32
CA VAL A 22 -26.34 16.47 -10.55
C VAL A 22 -26.06 17.34 -11.79
N LEU A 23 -26.42 18.63 -11.78
CA LEU A 23 -26.18 19.56 -12.90
C LEU A 23 -24.70 19.87 -13.08
N ASN A 24 -23.93 19.83 -11.99
CA ASN A 24 -22.50 20.17 -11.97
C ASN A 24 -21.59 18.94 -11.78
N GLN A 25 -22.13 17.72 -11.86
CA GLN A 25 -21.36 16.50 -11.73
C GLN A 25 -20.89 16.00 -13.09
N LYS A 26 -19.59 15.69 -13.20
CA LYS A 26 -19.09 14.88 -14.31
C LYS A 26 -19.84 13.55 -14.33
N SER A 27 -20.27 13.11 -15.51
CA SER A 27 -20.93 11.82 -15.66
C SER A 27 -20.02 10.68 -15.19
N GLU A 28 -20.60 9.53 -14.83
CA GLU A 28 -19.80 8.35 -14.47
C GLU A 28 -18.82 7.97 -15.58
N LEU A 29 -19.24 8.11 -16.84
CA LEU A 29 -18.40 7.90 -18.01
C LEU A 29 -17.22 8.88 -18.05
N GLN A 30 -17.47 10.18 -17.83
CA GLN A 30 -16.39 11.18 -17.78
C GLN A 30 -15.40 10.89 -16.66
N ARG A 31 -15.90 10.52 -15.47
CA ARG A 31 -15.05 10.12 -14.34
C ARG A 31 -14.21 8.88 -14.65
N ALA A 32 -14.80 7.88 -15.31
CA ALA A 32 -14.08 6.68 -15.73
C ALA A 32 -12.99 6.99 -16.78
N MET A 33 -13.31 7.85 -17.75
CA MET A 33 -12.37 8.30 -18.78
C MET A 33 -11.22 9.12 -18.20
N GLU A 34 -11.49 9.99 -17.23
CA GLU A 34 -10.45 10.74 -16.51
C GLU A 34 -9.54 9.81 -15.72
N LYS A 35 -10.12 8.88 -14.94
CA LYS A 35 -9.35 7.88 -14.20
C LYS A 35 -8.47 7.03 -15.13
N HIS A 36 -8.98 6.66 -16.30
CA HIS A 36 -8.20 5.93 -17.30
C HIS A 36 -7.02 6.78 -17.82
N LYS A 37 -7.25 8.05 -18.19
CA LYS A 37 -6.19 8.97 -18.61
C LYS A 37 -5.13 9.16 -17.54
N GLU A 38 -5.53 9.41 -16.30
CA GLU A 38 -4.63 9.54 -15.15
C GLU A 38 -3.78 8.29 -14.95
N SER A 39 -4.38 7.09 -15.08
CA SER A 39 -3.65 5.82 -14.97
C SER A 39 -2.60 5.67 -16.07
N GLN A 40 -2.92 6.08 -17.30
CA GLN A 40 -1.98 6.03 -18.43
C GLN A 40 -0.80 6.99 -18.22
N ILE A 41 -1.08 8.24 -17.82
CA ILE A 41 -0.06 9.25 -17.51
C ILE A 41 0.85 8.77 -16.37
N LYS A 42 0.27 8.20 -15.31
CA LYS A 42 1.03 7.67 -14.19
C LYS A 42 1.98 6.56 -14.63
N LYS A 43 1.52 5.65 -15.48
CA LYS A 43 2.33 4.55 -16.01
C LYS A 43 3.48 5.06 -16.88
N GLU A 44 3.23 6.06 -17.72
CA GLU A 44 4.26 6.67 -18.56
C GLU A 44 5.30 7.41 -17.72
N LEU A 45 4.87 8.15 -16.70
CA LEU A 45 5.76 8.84 -15.77
C LEU A 45 6.61 7.86 -14.95
N GLU A 46 6.06 6.71 -14.57
CA GLU A 46 6.81 5.64 -13.91
C GLU A 46 7.86 5.02 -14.85
N LEU A 47 7.50 4.79 -16.12
CA LEU A 47 8.45 4.30 -17.13
C LEU A 47 9.60 5.29 -17.35
N GLN A 48 9.30 6.58 -17.54
CA GLN A 48 10.32 7.62 -17.67
C GLN A 48 11.22 7.72 -16.44
N LYS A 49 10.67 7.56 -15.23
CA LYS A 49 11.48 7.50 -14.00
C LYS A 49 12.41 6.29 -14.01
N GLN A 50 11.95 5.13 -14.47
CA GLN A 50 12.79 3.94 -14.57
C GLN A 50 13.89 4.08 -15.61
N GLU A 51 13.60 4.71 -16.76
CA GLU A 51 14.59 5.00 -17.81
C GLU A 51 15.65 6.00 -17.34
N ASN A 52 15.23 7.05 -16.65
CA ASN A 52 16.12 8.12 -16.17
C ASN A 52 16.82 7.77 -14.84
N ARG A 53 16.60 6.58 -14.28
CA ARG A 53 17.24 6.18 -13.01
C ARG A 53 18.73 5.99 -13.19
N THR A 54 19.48 6.71 -12.37
CA THR A 54 20.93 6.57 -12.27
C THR A 54 21.31 5.21 -11.66
N PRO A 55 22.51 4.68 -11.94
CA PRO A 55 23.00 3.46 -11.29
C PRO A 55 23.00 3.55 -9.76
N PHE A 56 23.29 4.73 -9.19
CA PHE A 56 23.31 4.94 -7.75
C PHE A 56 21.92 4.80 -7.11
N GLU A 57 20.90 5.40 -7.72
CA GLU A 57 19.51 5.27 -7.25
C GLU A 57 19.03 3.81 -7.28
N LYS A 58 19.41 3.04 -8.31
CA LYS A 58 19.11 1.60 -8.38
C LYS A 58 19.70 0.83 -7.21
N VAL A 59 20.94 1.13 -6.82
CA VAL A 59 21.61 0.49 -5.67
C VAL A 59 20.95 0.88 -4.35
N ILE A 60 20.55 2.14 -4.17
CA ILE A 60 19.81 2.59 -2.98
C ILE A 60 18.48 1.83 -2.87
N GLU A 61 17.73 1.73 -3.94
CA GLU A 61 16.44 1.02 -3.94
C GLU A 61 16.59 -0.48 -3.71
N GLU A 62 17.62 -1.10 -4.28
CA GLU A 62 17.93 -2.49 -4.02
C GLU A 62 18.25 -2.71 -2.55
N ARG A 63 19.05 -1.82 -1.95
CA ARG A 63 19.36 -1.87 -0.52
C ARG A 63 18.12 -1.68 0.35
N ALA A 64 17.24 -0.73 0.00
CA ALA A 64 15.97 -0.52 0.70
C ALA A 64 15.08 -1.77 0.62
N ARG A 65 14.95 -2.38 -0.56
CA ARG A 65 14.18 -3.63 -0.76
C ARG A 65 14.71 -4.79 0.07
N ARG A 66 16.05 -4.93 0.17
CA ARG A 66 16.67 -5.95 1.03
C ARG A 66 16.34 -5.71 2.51
N LEU A 67 16.40 -4.46 2.99
CA LEU A 67 16.04 -4.11 4.36
C LEU A 67 14.57 -4.40 4.66
N GLU A 68 13.64 -3.99 3.78
CA GLU A 68 12.21 -4.31 3.96
C GLU A 68 11.94 -5.82 3.98
N SER A 69 12.67 -6.58 3.16
CA SER A 69 12.51 -8.04 3.11
C SER A 69 13.08 -8.71 4.37
N GLN A 70 14.17 -8.17 4.93
CA GLN A 70 14.72 -8.63 6.21
C GLN A 70 13.80 -8.27 7.38
N GLU A 71 13.20 -7.07 7.39
CA GLU A 71 12.22 -6.67 8.39
C GLU A 71 10.97 -7.56 8.33
N LYS A 72 10.46 -7.85 7.13
CA LYS A 72 9.29 -8.74 6.94
C LYS A 72 9.60 -10.21 7.24
N GLY A 73 10.80 -10.69 6.87
CA GLY A 73 11.26 -12.06 7.13
C GLY A 73 11.64 -12.31 8.59
N SER A 74 11.92 -11.28 9.38
CA SER A 74 12.18 -11.42 10.82
C SER A 74 10.92 -11.71 11.67
N ILE A 75 9.73 -11.70 11.07
CA ILE A 75 8.46 -12.03 11.74
C ILE A 75 8.17 -13.54 11.69
N GLU A 76 8.78 -14.29 10.76
CA GLU A 76 8.60 -15.75 10.64
C GLU A 76 9.95 -16.47 10.86
N GLU A 77 10.15 -16.92 12.10
CA GLU A 77 11.08 -17.98 12.52
C GLU A 77 12.60 -17.80 12.28
N GLU A 78 13.29 -17.24 13.27
CA GLU A 78 14.57 -17.80 13.73
C GLU A 78 14.62 -17.74 15.28
N PRO A 79 14.12 -18.76 16.00
CA PRO A 79 14.31 -18.87 17.44
C PRO A 79 15.70 -19.45 17.75
N SER A 80 16.78 -19.01 17.08
CA SER A 80 18.11 -19.58 17.34
C SER A 80 19.28 -18.67 16.96
N SER A 81 19.30 -17.43 17.45
CA SER A 81 20.59 -16.76 17.64
C SER A 81 20.63 -15.97 18.94
N LYS A 82 20.57 -16.69 20.06
CA LYS A 82 21.08 -16.13 21.31
C LYS A 82 22.61 -16.13 21.18
N PRO A 83 23.28 -14.96 21.28
CA PRO A 83 24.73 -14.84 21.25
C PRO A 83 25.40 -15.92 22.09
N GLU A 84 26.42 -16.59 21.55
CA GLU A 84 27.13 -17.69 22.22
C GLU A 84 27.60 -17.32 23.63
N PHE A 85 28.03 -16.07 23.82
CA PHE A 85 28.41 -15.52 25.13
C PHE A 85 27.29 -15.63 26.18
N LEU A 86 26.02 -15.40 25.80
CA LEU A 86 24.89 -15.53 26.73
C LEU A 86 24.65 -17.00 27.12
N GLN A 87 24.91 -17.93 26.20
CA GLN A 87 24.80 -19.37 26.48
C GLN A 87 25.92 -19.84 27.41
N VAL A 88 27.15 -19.37 27.18
CA VAL A 88 28.31 -19.67 28.02
C VAL A 88 28.12 -19.08 29.42
N HIS A 89 27.67 -17.84 29.52
CA HIS A 89 27.40 -17.17 30.79
C HIS A 89 26.29 -17.85 31.59
N ALA A 90 25.20 -18.27 30.93
CA ALA A 90 24.12 -19.02 31.58
C ALA A 90 24.61 -20.37 32.11
N LYS A 91 25.41 -21.10 31.32
CA LYS A 91 26.03 -22.35 31.75
C LYS A 91 26.95 -22.13 32.95
N LEU A 92 27.79 -21.10 32.93
CA LEU A 92 28.71 -20.79 34.04
C LEU A 92 27.94 -20.49 35.33
N ARG A 93 26.90 -19.65 35.26
CA ARG A 93 26.06 -19.33 36.41
C ARG A 93 25.38 -20.57 37.00
N ALA A 94 24.78 -21.42 36.16
CA ALA A 94 24.16 -22.66 36.60
C ALA A 94 25.14 -23.59 37.34
N ARG A 95 26.41 -23.61 36.94
CA ARG A 95 27.46 -24.40 37.63
C ARG A 95 27.90 -23.78 38.96
N MET A 96 27.81 -22.46 39.10
CA MET A 96 28.13 -21.75 40.34
C MET A 96 27.02 -21.88 41.38
N ASP A 97 25.76 -21.87 40.95
CA ASP A 97 24.59 -21.99 41.83
C ASP A 97 24.39 -23.43 42.37
N SER A 98 25.11 -24.41 41.82
CA SER A 98 25.05 -25.83 42.21
C SER A 98 26.05 -26.22 43.32
N LYS A 99 26.61 -25.24 44.05
CA LYS A 99 27.69 -25.45 45.03
C LYS A 99 27.39 -24.82 46.38
#